data_AF-A0A257G716-F1
#
_entry.id   AF-A0A257G716-F1
#
_cell.length_a   1.000
_cell.length_b   1.000
_cell.length_c   1.000
_cell.angle_alpha   90.00
_cell.angle_beta   90.00
_cell.angle_gamma   90.00
#
_symmetry.space_group_name_H-M   'P 1'
#
loop_
_entity.id
_entity.type
_entity.pdbx_description
1 polymer ?
#
loop_
_entity_poly.entity_id
_entity_poly.type
_entity_poly.pdbx_seq_one_letter_code
_entity_poly.pdbx_strand_id
1 'polypeptide(L)'
;MSRHDSVALQGEISNRVVPIIRKAVEAADQLYPAGYAADAIAVKRPQTIIQMFGSFSKTMPINVPAAPIQGFKSPSAELMYRDLNALLLPSFPQVRYFYCIRNPIDCYLSLSSMPWFAMGANDYIDRYITSISAASQIARIGAEGRKRVVISTLNLDSFIASKDKAMWLRQRIFAPLKIGPSVEWLAKISRTTENRNATERVTGTRRDKSMQPEALAIFKAREADLQKAIEVFNATFKETLSLKLPQVVEA
;
A
#
# COMPACT_ATOMS: atom_id res chain seq x y z
N MET A 1 -1.65 -2.48 -13.33
CA MET A 1 -0.92 -3.66 -12.83
C MET A 1 -1.74 -4.94 -12.90
N SER A 2 -3.03 -4.93 -12.57
CA SER A 2 -3.92 -6.11 -12.62
C SER A 2 -4.18 -6.73 -14.01
N ARG A 3 -3.41 -6.36 -15.03
CA ARG A 3 -3.56 -6.81 -16.43
C ARG A 3 -2.25 -7.36 -17.02
N HIS A 4 -1.27 -7.68 -16.16
CA HIS A 4 -0.05 -8.35 -16.61
C HIS A 4 -0.21 -9.83 -16.29
N ASP A 5 0.11 -10.71 -17.24
CA ASP A 5 -0.16 -12.15 -17.13
C ASP A 5 0.61 -12.81 -15.96
N SER A 6 1.70 -12.18 -15.52
CA SER A 6 2.47 -12.63 -14.36
C SER A 6 1.93 -12.16 -13.00
N VAL A 7 0.89 -11.33 -12.94
CA VAL A 7 0.40 -10.70 -11.69
C VAL A 7 -1.11 -10.79 -11.56
N ALA A 8 -1.57 -11.55 -10.56
CA ALA A 8 -2.94 -11.52 -10.08
C ALA A 8 -3.02 -10.61 -8.84
N LEU A 9 -3.47 -9.36 -9.04
CA LEU A 9 -3.65 -8.40 -7.96
C LEU A 9 -5.15 -8.24 -7.68
N GLN A 10 -5.63 -8.82 -6.58
CA GLN A 10 -6.99 -8.62 -6.11
C GLN A 10 -7.24 -7.14 -5.77
N GLY A 11 -8.51 -6.75 -5.79
CA GLY A 11 -8.93 -5.38 -5.53
C GLY A 11 -8.68 -4.92 -4.09
N GLU A 12 -9.38 -3.87 -3.71
CA GLU A 12 -9.27 -3.33 -2.36
C GLU A 12 -9.92 -4.25 -1.34
N ILE A 13 -9.18 -4.60 -0.29
CA ILE A 13 -9.62 -5.42 0.84
C ILE A 13 -9.56 -4.58 2.11
N SER A 14 -10.51 -4.77 3.03
CA SER A 14 -10.48 -4.11 4.34
C SER A 14 -9.43 -4.75 5.27
N ASN A 15 -8.67 -3.93 6.01
CA ASN A 15 -7.75 -4.45 7.04
C ASN A 15 -8.44 -5.32 8.09
N ARG A 16 -9.74 -5.10 8.34
CA ARG A 16 -10.52 -5.90 9.30
C ARG A 16 -10.68 -7.35 8.86
N VAL A 17 -10.55 -7.64 7.56
CA VAL A 17 -10.66 -8.99 7.00
C VAL A 17 -9.39 -9.80 7.24
N VAL A 18 -8.21 -9.16 7.26
CA VAL A 18 -6.92 -9.84 7.45
C VAL A 18 -6.89 -10.74 8.70
N PRO A 19 -7.22 -10.27 9.92
CA PRO A 19 -7.20 -11.13 11.10
C PRO A 19 -8.28 -12.23 11.05
N ILE A 20 -9.38 -12.03 10.33
CA ILE A 20 -10.42 -13.06 10.15
C ILE A 20 -9.91 -14.20 9.28
N ILE A 21 -9.31 -13.87 8.13
CA ILE A 21 -8.67 -14.85 7.25
C ILE A 21 -7.59 -15.62 8.02
N ARG A 22 -6.74 -14.90 8.76
CA ARG A 22 -5.69 -15.51 9.57
C ARG A 22 -6.25 -16.56 10.54
N LYS A 23 -7.25 -16.19 11.33
CA LYS A 23 -7.88 -17.10 12.30
C LYS A 23 -8.53 -18.32 11.64
N ALA A 24 -9.21 -18.13 10.50
CA ALA A 24 -9.83 -19.24 9.77
C ALA A 24 -8.78 -20.23 9.24
N VAL A 25 -7.67 -19.72 8.73
CA VAL A 25 -6.57 -20.52 8.21
C VAL A 25 -5.82 -21.24 9.34
N GLU A 26 -5.54 -20.58 10.46
CA GLU A 26 -4.92 -21.20 11.64
C GLU A 26 -5.83 -22.28 12.25
N ALA A 27 -7.15 -22.07 12.30
CA ALA A 27 -8.10 -23.07 12.77
C ALA A 27 -8.11 -24.30 11.85
N ALA A 28 -8.00 -24.11 10.53
CA ALA A 28 -7.91 -25.21 9.58
C ALA A 28 -6.61 -26.03 9.78
N ASP A 29 -5.48 -25.39 10.05
CA ASP A 29 -4.21 -26.09 10.33
C ASP A 29 -4.31 -26.97 11.60
N GLN A 30 -4.98 -26.46 12.64
CA GLN A 30 -5.12 -27.15 13.92
C GLN A 30 -5.96 -28.42 13.82
N LEU A 31 -6.88 -28.51 12.86
CA LEU A 31 -7.67 -29.72 12.60
C LEU A 31 -6.83 -30.84 11.98
N TYR A 32 -5.69 -30.52 11.38
CA TYR A 32 -4.82 -31.47 10.68
C TYR A 32 -3.35 -31.24 11.03
N PRO A 33 -2.94 -31.52 12.29
CA PRO A 33 -1.63 -31.12 12.81
C PRO A 33 -0.46 -31.94 12.26
N ALA A 34 -0.70 -33.15 11.73
CA ALA A 34 0.35 -34.04 11.21
C ALA A 34 -0.18 -35.06 10.19
N GLY A 35 0.76 -35.72 9.50
CA GLY A 35 0.50 -36.81 8.56
C GLY A 35 -0.01 -36.34 7.20
N TYR A 36 -0.50 -37.28 6.40
CA TYR A 36 -0.91 -37.05 5.01
C TYR A 36 -1.87 -35.86 4.82
N ALA A 37 -2.82 -35.69 5.75
CA ALA A 37 -3.78 -34.60 5.67
C ALA A 37 -3.14 -33.22 5.89
N ALA A 38 -2.14 -33.13 6.77
CA ALA A 38 -1.37 -31.90 7.00
C ALA A 38 -0.59 -31.51 5.74
N ASP A 39 0.08 -32.47 5.10
CA ASP A 39 0.81 -32.25 3.85
C ASP A 39 -0.12 -31.78 2.72
N ALA A 40 -1.28 -32.44 2.57
CA ALA A 40 -2.28 -32.07 1.59
C ALA A 40 -2.83 -30.64 1.81
N ILE A 41 -2.98 -30.21 3.07
CA ILE A 41 -3.42 -28.86 3.41
C ILE A 41 -2.31 -27.85 3.17
N ALA A 42 -1.06 -28.16 3.53
CA ALA A 42 0.08 -27.29 3.26
C ALA A 42 0.19 -26.92 1.78
N VAL A 43 -0.09 -27.88 0.87
CA VAL A 43 -0.13 -27.64 -0.58
C VAL A 43 -1.31 -26.75 -1.01
N LYS A 44 -2.49 -26.91 -0.39
CA LYS A 44 -3.70 -26.14 -0.72
C LYS A 44 -3.73 -24.74 -0.09
N ARG A 45 -3.03 -24.56 1.02
CA ARG A 45 -3.03 -23.35 1.84
C ARG A 45 -2.77 -22.05 1.06
N PRO A 46 -1.76 -21.93 0.17
CA PRO A 46 -1.55 -20.71 -0.59
C PRO A 46 -2.76 -20.34 -1.44
N GLN A 47 -3.36 -21.34 -2.11
CA GLN A 47 -4.53 -21.15 -2.96
C GLN A 47 -5.75 -20.72 -2.14
N THR A 48 -5.97 -21.33 -0.98
CA THR A 48 -7.05 -20.95 -0.04
C THR A 48 -6.91 -19.50 0.42
N ILE A 49 -5.70 -19.06 0.79
CA ILE A 49 -5.46 -17.67 1.21
C ILE A 49 -5.77 -16.69 0.08
N ILE A 50 -5.30 -16.97 -1.15
CA ILE A 50 -5.54 -16.12 -2.32
C ILE A 50 -7.05 -16.04 -2.61
N GLN A 51 -7.75 -17.18 -2.56
CA GLN A 51 -9.19 -17.25 -2.77
C GLN A 51 -9.95 -16.45 -1.73
N MET A 52 -9.61 -16.58 -0.44
CA MET A 52 -10.23 -15.79 0.63
C MET A 52 -10.05 -14.28 0.40
N PHE A 53 -8.85 -13.83 0.06
CA PHE A 53 -8.63 -12.43 -0.29
C PHE A 53 -9.45 -11.99 -1.51
N GLY A 54 -9.53 -12.83 -2.55
CA GLY A 54 -10.37 -12.58 -3.73
C GLY A 54 -11.86 -12.45 -3.37
N SER A 55 -12.38 -13.34 -2.52
CA SER A 55 -13.78 -13.35 -2.08
C SER A 55 -14.17 -12.13 -1.23
N PHE A 56 -13.23 -11.54 -0.49
CA PHE A 56 -13.48 -10.35 0.33
C PHE A 56 -13.05 -9.03 -0.33
N SER A 57 -12.62 -9.06 -1.60
CA SER A 57 -12.28 -7.85 -2.37
C SER A 57 -13.54 -7.07 -2.73
N LYS A 58 -13.45 -5.73 -2.69
CA LYS A 58 -14.52 -4.83 -3.16
C LYS A 58 -14.79 -4.94 -4.66
N THR A 59 -13.85 -5.50 -5.42
CA THR A 59 -13.99 -5.75 -6.86
C THR A 59 -14.10 -7.24 -7.14
N MET A 60 -14.68 -7.59 -8.29
CA MET A 60 -14.70 -8.96 -8.79
C MET A 60 -13.32 -9.61 -8.69
N PRO A 61 -13.24 -10.89 -8.24
CA PRO A 61 -11.99 -11.62 -8.16
C PRO A 61 -11.28 -11.61 -9.50
N ILE A 62 -9.99 -11.28 -9.48
CA ILE A 62 -9.15 -11.32 -10.68
C ILE A 62 -8.49 -12.69 -10.73
N ASN A 63 -8.86 -13.50 -11.72
CA ASN A 63 -8.24 -14.78 -11.96
C ASN A 63 -7.24 -14.67 -13.11
N VAL A 64 -5.95 -14.78 -12.80
CA VAL A 64 -4.89 -14.96 -13.78
C VAL A 64 -4.25 -16.32 -13.49
N PRO A 65 -4.67 -17.38 -14.21
CA PRO A 65 -4.18 -18.73 -13.98
C PRO A 65 -2.65 -18.77 -14.03
N ALA A 66 -2.04 -19.49 -13.09
CA ALA A 66 -0.58 -19.66 -12.98
C ALA A 66 0.25 -18.37 -12.82
N ALA A 67 -0.36 -17.23 -12.47
CA ALA A 67 0.40 -16.02 -12.17
C ALA A 67 1.35 -16.25 -10.98
N PRO A 68 2.68 -16.10 -11.15
CA PRO A 68 3.66 -16.34 -10.10
C PRO A 68 3.61 -15.28 -8.99
N ILE A 69 2.99 -14.13 -9.25
CA ILE A 69 2.82 -13.05 -8.27
C ILE A 69 1.34 -12.90 -7.98
N GLN A 70 1.03 -13.06 -6.69
CA GLN A 70 -0.31 -12.95 -6.14
C GLN A 70 -0.30 -11.81 -5.13
N GLY A 71 -1.34 -10.99 -5.10
CA GLY A 71 -1.42 -9.90 -4.14
C GLY A 71 -2.80 -9.29 -4.06
N PHE A 72 -2.92 -8.28 -3.22
CA PHE A 72 -4.12 -7.48 -3.07
C PHE A 72 -3.74 -6.04 -2.71
N LYS A 73 -4.70 -5.13 -2.80
CA LYS A 73 -4.55 -3.76 -2.28
C LYS A 73 -5.29 -3.66 -0.95
N SER A 74 -4.67 -3.06 0.07
CA SER A 74 -5.42 -2.64 1.26
C SER A 74 -4.84 -1.32 1.80
N PRO A 75 -5.66 -0.25 1.95
CA PRO A 75 -5.24 0.96 2.63
C PRO A 75 -4.82 0.66 4.06
N SER A 76 -3.67 1.16 4.49
CA SER A 76 -3.11 0.91 5.83
C SER A 76 -2.72 -0.55 6.14
N ALA A 77 -2.44 -1.37 5.11
CA ALA A 77 -2.00 -2.77 5.28
C ALA A 77 -0.74 -2.90 6.14
N GLU A 78 0.13 -1.90 6.12
CA GLU A 78 1.34 -1.84 6.94
C GLU A 78 1.04 -1.87 8.43
N LEU A 79 -0.14 -1.44 8.87
CA LEU A 79 -0.52 -1.54 10.28
C LEU A 79 -0.82 -2.98 10.70
N MET A 80 -1.15 -3.86 9.75
CA MET A 80 -1.47 -5.27 9.97
C MET A 80 -0.32 -6.21 9.59
N TYR A 81 0.91 -5.69 9.45
CA TYR A 81 2.04 -6.46 8.94
C TYR A 81 2.33 -7.73 9.74
N ARG A 82 2.05 -7.74 11.06
CA ARG A 82 2.26 -8.92 11.91
C ARG A 82 1.32 -10.06 11.52
N ASP A 83 0.03 -9.75 11.39
CA ASP A 83 -0.97 -10.73 10.96
C ASP A 83 -0.74 -11.17 9.52
N LEU A 84 -0.40 -10.24 8.63
CA LEU A 84 -0.06 -10.55 7.24
C LEU A 84 1.16 -11.46 7.14
N ASN A 85 2.24 -11.15 7.84
CA ASN A 85 3.44 -11.97 7.81
C ASN A 85 3.20 -13.36 8.41
N ALA A 86 2.46 -13.45 9.52
CA ALA A 86 2.08 -14.74 10.13
C ALA A 86 1.22 -15.59 9.20
N LEU A 87 0.28 -14.96 8.48
CA LEU A 87 -0.58 -15.62 7.50
C LEU A 87 0.18 -16.07 6.24
N LEU A 88 1.03 -15.19 5.69
CA LEU A 88 1.59 -15.35 4.36
C LEU A 88 2.93 -16.08 4.34
N LEU A 89 3.83 -15.85 5.31
CA LEU A 89 5.16 -16.47 5.28
C LEU A 89 5.15 -18.01 5.38
N PRO A 90 4.18 -18.69 6.00
CA PRO A 90 4.10 -20.15 5.89
C PRO A 90 3.82 -20.65 4.47
N SER A 91 3.11 -19.85 3.66
CA SER A 91 2.59 -20.26 2.35
C SER A 91 3.39 -19.72 1.17
N PHE A 92 4.13 -18.63 1.38
CA PHE A 92 4.83 -17.91 0.32
C PHE A 92 6.32 -17.77 0.63
N PRO A 93 7.22 -17.97 -0.35
CA PRO A 93 8.65 -17.87 -0.13
C PRO A 93 9.07 -16.44 0.25
N GLN A 94 8.38 -15.43 -0.29
CA GLN A 94 8.60 -14.02 -0.04
C GLN A 94 7.28 -13.24 0.01
N VAL A 95 7.20 -12.27 0.91
CA VAL A 95 6.13 -11.27 0.99
C VAL A 95 6.72 -9.92 0.61
N ARG A 96 6.05 -9.23 -0.33
CA ARG A 96 6.46 -7.90 -0.79
C ARG A 96 5.36 -6.87 -0.54
N TYR A 97 5.72 -5.81 0.16
CA TYR A 97 4.89 -4.64 0.38
C TYR A 97 5.26 -3.55 -0.62
N PHE A 98 4.25 -2.95 -1.25
CA PHE A 98 4.38 -1.68 -1.96
C PHE A 98 3.69 -0.60 -1.16
N TYR A 99 4.47 0.22 -0.47
CA TYR A 99 3.96 1.28 0.40
C TYR A 99 3.80 2.57 -0.38
N CYS A 100 2.56 2.93 -0.67
CA CYS A 100 2.23 4.18 -1.35
C CYS A 100 2.34 5.34 -0.37
N ILE A 101 3.17 6.33 -0.70
CA ILE A 101 3.40 7.50 0.13
C ILE A 101 3.25 8.78 -0.69
N ARG A 102 2.82 9.85 -0.03
CA ARG A 102 2.62 11.18 -0.59
C ARG A 102 2.69 12.19 0.54
N ASN A 103 3.01 13.45 0.24
CA ASN A 103 2.92 14.55 1.18
C ASN A 103 1.65 14.47 2.07
N PRO A 104 1.80 14.59 3.41
CA PRO A 104 0.69 14.35 4.35
C PRO A 104 -0.45 15.36 4.21
N ILE A 105 -0.15 16.60 3.83
CA ILE A 105 -1.18 17.64 3.68
C ILE A 105 -2.01 17.38 2.44
N ASP A 106 -1.35 17.02 1.35
CA ASP A 106 -2.00 16.57 0.14
C ASP A 106 -2.94 15.37 0.41
N CYS A 107 -2.46 14.37 1.16
CA CYS A 107 -3.29 13.25 1.57
C CYS A 107 -4.50 13.69 2.41
N TYR A 108 -4.31 14.59 3.39
CA TYR A 108 -5.39 15.12 4.20
C TYR A 108 -6.45 15.82 3.34
N LEU A 109 -6.04 16.77 2.48
CA LEU A 109 -6.96 17.51 1.61
C LEU A 109 -7.73 16.59 0.65
N SER A 110 -7.10 15.51 0.18
CA SER A 110 -7.79 14.52 -0.66
C SER A 110 -8.78 13.65 0.12
N LEU A 111 -8.57 13.46 1.42
CA LEU A 111 -9.46 12.69 2.27
C LEU A 111 -10.59 13.57 2.79
N SER A 112 -10.31 14.80 3.23
CA SER A 112 -11.30 15.75 3.73
C SER A 112 -12.31 16.19 2.68
N SER A 113 -12.00 16.05 1.38
CA SER A 113 -12.97 16.27 0.30
C SER A 113 -13.97 15.13 0.14
N MET A 114 -13.82 14.02 0.87
CA MET A 114 -14.67 12.84 0.77
C MET A 114 -15.80 12.90 1.81
N PRO A 115 -17.06 12.63 1.44
CA PRO A 115 -18.20 12.77 2.35
C PRO A 115 -18.19 11.79 3.53
N TRP A 116 -17.43 10.70 3.44
CA TRP A 116 -17.29 9.70 4.50
C TRP A 116 -16.11 9.97 5.44
N PHE A 117 -15.27 10.98 5.18
CA PHE A 117 -14.11 11.27 6.01
C PHE A 117 -14.50 12.17 7.18
N ALA A 118 -14.61 11.57 8.36
CA ALA A 118 -15.00 12.25 9.60
C ALA A 118 -13.82 12.46 10.57
N MET A 119 -12.59 12.15 10.15
CA MET A 119 -11.41 12.22 11.02
C MET A 119 -10.86 13.65 11.08
N GLY A 120 -10.64 14.16 12.29
CA GLY A 120 -10.03 15.47 12.50
C GLY A 120 -8.53 15.49 12.11
N ALA A 121 -7.98 16.69 11.95
CA ALA A 121 -6.57 16.86 11.54
C ALA A 121 -5.58 16.21 12.51
N ASN A 122 -5.83 16.29 13.83
CA ASN A 122 -4.94 15.70 14.83
C ASN A 122 -4.88 14.17 14.72
N ASP A 123 -6.05 13.51 14.71
CA ASP A 123 -6.16 12.05 14.54
C ASP A 123 -5.55 11.58 13.22
N TYR A 124 -5.72 12.38 12.17
CA TYR A 124 -5.10 12.11 10.88
C TYR A 124 -3.57 12.13 10.95
N ILE A 125 -2.99 13.15 11.60
CA ILE A 125 -1.53 13.27 11.76
C ILE A 125 -0.99 12.08 12.54
N ASP A 126 -1.62 11.72 13.66
CA ASP A 126 -1.20 10.56 14.47
C ASP A 126 -1.27 9.26 13.66
N ARG A 127 -2.33 9.08 12.88
CA ARG A 127 -2.48 7.93 11.99
C ARG A 127 -1.43 7.91 10.87
N TYR A 128 -1.10 9.06 10.30
CA TYR A 128 -0.07 9.18 9.26
C TYR A 128 1.31 8.83 9.81
N ILE A 129 1.69 9.39 10.96
CA ILE A 129 2.96 9.09 11.65
C ILE A 129 3.05 7.60 12.00
N THR A 130 1.96 7.01 12.49
CA THR A 130 1.88 5.58 12.79
C THR A 130 2.10 4.73 11.54
N SER A 131 1.48 5.11 10.42
CA SER A 131 1.62 4.42 9.14
C SER A 131 3.07 4.41 8.62
N ILE A 132 3.74 5.57 8.55
CA ILE A 132 5.14 5.64 8.08
C ILE A 132 6.12 4.96 9.04
N SER A 133 5.82 4.98 10.35
CA SER A 133 6.60 4.26 11.36
C SER A 133 6.46 2.75 11.18
N ALA A 134 5.24 2.25 10.94
CA ALA A 134 5.00 0.84 10.67
C ALA A 134 5.71 0.37 9.39
N ALA A 135 5.69 1.18 8.32
CA ALA A 135 6.47 0.88 7.10
C ALA A 135 7.97 0.75 7.40
N SER A 136 8.52 1.65 8.21
CA SER A 136 9.93 1.61 8.61
C SER A 136 10.27 0.37 9.47
N GLN A 137 9.35 -0.05 10.34
CA GLN A 137 9.48 -1.31 11.08
C GLN A 137 9.51 -2.53 10.17
N ILE A 138 8.66 -2.58 9.14
CA ILE A 138 8.65 -3.68 8.15
C ILE A 138 10.00 -3.74 7.42
N ALA A 139 10.58 -2.58 7.06
CA ALA A 139 11.89 -2.52 6.43
C ALA A 139 12.99 -3.12 7.34
N ARG A 140 12.97 -2.77 8.64
CA ARG A 140 13.92 -3.32 9.63
C ARG A 140 13.78 -4.85 9.77
N ILE A 141 12.55 -5.35 9.92
CA ILE A 141 12.29 -6.79 10.00
C ILE A 141 12.78 -7.51 8.74
N GLY A 142 12.57 -6.92 7.56
CA GLY A 142 13.06 -7.48 6.30
C GLY A 142 14.59 -7.54 6.21
N ALA A 143 15.29 -6.55 6.78
CA ALA A 143 16.75 -6.51 6.85
C ALA A 143 17.32 -7.59 7.80
N GLU A 144 16.66 -7.82 8.92
CA GLU A 144 17.03 -8.85 9.91
C GLU A 144 16.67 -10.27 9.43
N GLY A 145 15.52 -10.43 8.76
CA GLY A 145 14.91 -11.73 8.48
C GLY A 145 15.13 -12.25 7.05
N ARG A 146 16.31 -12.84 6.75
CA ARG A 146 16.65 -13.62 5.53
C ARG A 146 16.05 -13.10 4.20
N LYS A 147 15.72 -11.80 4.09
CA LYS A 147 15.06 -11.16 2.93
C LYS A 147 13.71 -11.79 2.50
N ARG A 148 13.00 -12.48 3.41
CA ARG A 148 11.65 -13.04 3.11
C ARG A 148 10.54 -11.99 3.16
N VAL A 149 10.77 -10.88 3.85
CA VAL A 149 9.89 -9.71 3.86
C VAL A 149 10.63 -8.57 3.18
N VAL A 150 10.01 -7.97 2.16
CA VAL A 150 10.57 -6.83 1.44
C VAL A 150 9.51 -5.74 1.35
N ILE A 151 9.92 -4.49 1.54
CA ILE A 151 9.05 -3.33 1.35
C ILE A 151 9.71 -2.37 0.37
N SER A 152 8.91 -1.82 -0.53
CA SER A 152 9.35 -0.81 -1.51
C SER A 152 8.38 0.35 -1.49
N THR A 153 8.92 1.56 -1.58
CA THR A 153 8.14 2.81 -1.56
C THR A 153 7.68 3.18 -2.95
N LEU A 154 6.41 3.57 -3.05
CA LEU A 154 5.81 4.17 -4.23
C LEU A 154 5.45 5.62 -3.87
N ASN A 155 6.42 6.51 -4.00
CA ASN A 155 6.27 7.92 -3.72
C ASN A 155 5.53 8.63 -4.87
N LEU A 156 4.30 9.05 -4.63
CA LEU A 156 3.45 9.67 -5.64
C LEU A 156 3.99 11.05 -6.08
N ASP A 157 4.59 11.81 -5.17
CA ASP A 157 5.17 13.12 -5.50
C ASP A 157 6.37 12.94 -6.45
N SER A 158 7.20 11.93 -6.19
CA SER A 158 8.30 11.52 -7.08
C SER A 158 7.80 11.04 -8.44
N PHE A 159 6.73 10.24 -8.47
CA PHE A 159 6.14 9.77 -9.73
C PHE A 159 5.59 10.93 -10.57
N ILE A 160 4.87 11.87 -9.96
CA ILE A 160 4.30 13.04 -10.64
C ILE A 160 5.41 13.93 -11.19
N ALA A 161 6.48 14.17 -10.42
CA ALA A 161 7.61 15.00 -10.82
C ALA A 161 8.54 14.33 -11.86
N SER A 162 8.44 13.01 -12.07
CA SER A 162 9.31 12.30 -13.00
C SER A 162 9.07 12.74 -14.45
N LYS A 163 10.16 13.12 -15.14
CA LYS A 163 10.17 13.38 -16.59
C LYS A 163 9.91 12.11 -17.40
N ASP A 164 10.35 10.96 -16.88
CA ASP A 164 10.15 9.65 -17.48
C ASP A 164 9.39 8.74 -16.51
N LYS A 165 8.06 8.75 -16.64
CA LYS A 165 7.17 7.94 -15.81
C LYS A 165 7.26 6.45 -16.15
N ALA A 166 7.57 6.09 -17.39
CA ALA A 166 7.72 4.69 -17.80
C ALA A 166 8.94 4.05 -17.11
N MET A 167 10.07 4.76 -17.10
CA MET A 167 11.26 4.32 -16.37
C MET A 167 11.05 4.31 -14.87
N TRP A 168 10.33 5.29 -14.32
CA TRP A 168 9.96 5.28 -12.91
C TRP A 168 9.18 4.00 -12.55
N LEU A 169 8.15 3.65 -13.33
CA LEU A 169 7.35 2.43 -13.12
C LEU A 169 8.22 1.17 -13.23
N ARG A 170 9.10 1.11 -14.23
CA ARG A 170 10.04 -0.01 -14.41
C ARG A 170 10.90 -0.21 -13.16
N GLN A 171 11.52 0.86 -12.67
CA GLN A 171 12.46 0.80 -11.54
C GLN A 171 11.75 0.56 -10.20
N ARG A 172 10.60 1.19 -9.97
CA ARG A 172 9.95 1.19 -8.65
C ARG A 172 8.92 0.07 -8.46
N ILE A 173 8.38 -0.50 -9.54
CA ILE A 173 7.34 -1.54 -9.47
C ILE A 173 7.82 -2.86 -10.08
N PHE A 174 8.24 -2.84 -11.35
CA PHE A 174 8.45 -4.08 -12.11
C PHE A 174 9.79 -4.76 -11.83
N ALA A 175 10.88 -3.99 -11.76
CA ALA A 175 12.20 -4.54 -11.42
C ALA A 175 12.23 -5.21 -10.03
N PRO A 176 11.60 -4.63 -8.97
CA PRO A 176 11.46 -5.32 -7.69
C PRO A 176 10.70 -6.65 -7.76
N LEU A 177 9.77 -6.77 -8.71
CA LEU A 177 9.00 -7.99 -8.98
C LEU A 177 9.71 -8.95 -9.95
N LYS A 178 10.90 -8.58 -10.47
CA LYS A 178 11.61 -9.30 -11.52
C LYS A 178 10.77 -9.52 -12.79
N ILE A 179 9.89 -8.57 -13.08
CA ILE A 179 9.12 -8.53 -14.32
C ILE A 179 9.86 -7.64 -15.31
N GLY A 180 10.08 -8.14 -16.52
CA GLY A 180 10.66 -7.38 -17.63
C GLY A 180 9.58 -6.96 -18.63
N PRO A 181 8.75 -5.95 -18.34
CA PRO A 181 7.74 -5.49 -19.28
C PRO A 181 8.40 -4.83 -20.49
N SER A 182 7.75 -4.94 -21.66
CA SER A 182 8.20 -4.25 -22.87
C SER A 182 8.11 -2.72 -22.71
N VAL A 183 8.91 -1.99 -23.48
CA VAL A 183 8.93 -0.53 -23.47
C VAL A 183 7.57 0.03 -23.90
N GLU A 184 6.94 -0.59 -24.91
CA GLU A 184 5.63 -0.22 -25.43
C GLU A 184 4.55 -0.38 -24.36
N TRP A 185 4.61 -1.47 -23.59
CA TRP A 185 3.66 -1.73 -22.52
C TRP A 185 3.83 -0.75 -21.35
N LEU A 186 5.07 -0.43 -20.97
CA LEU A 186 5.35 0.61 -19.98
C LEU A 186 4.84 1.98 -20.43
N ALA A 187 5.06 2.35 -21.70
CA ALA A 187 4.55 3.59 -22.27
C ALA A 187 3.01 3.63 -22.32
N LYS A 188 2.36 2.49 -22.59
CA LYS A 188 0.89 2.36 -22.53
C LYS A 188 0.38 2.57 -21.10
N ILE A 189 0.99 1.91 -20.11
CA ILE A 189 0.58 2.08 -18.71
C ILE A 189 0.77 3.51 -18.25
N SER A 190 1.94 4.09 -18.51
CA SER A 190 2.26 5.47 -18.13
C SER A 190 1.16 6.45 -18.58
N ARG A 191 0.74 6.37 -19.85
CA ARG A 191 -0.34 7.20 -20.40
C ARG A 191 -1.69 6.98 -19.73
N THR A 192 -2.00 5.74 -19.32
CA THR A 192 -3.27 5.44 -18.64
C THR A 192 -3.29 5.81 -17.16
N THR A 193 -2.12 5.96 -16.53
CA THR A 193 -1.99 6.29 -15.10
C THR A 193 -2.11 7.79 -14.84
N GLU A 194 -1.71 8.64 -15.79
CA GLU A 194 -1.77 10.11 -15.64
C GLU A 194 -3.18 10.68 -15.46
N ASN A 195 -4.22 9.94 -15.85
CA ASN A 195 -5.56 10.53 -16.04
C ASN A 195 -6.72 9.79 -15.32
N ARG A 196 -6.49 8.63 -14.70
CA ARG A 196 -7.59 7.77 -14.21
C ARG A 196 -8.00 7.95 -12.74
N ASN A 197 -7.10 8.40 -11.87
CA ASN A 197 -7.33 8.39 -10.41
C ASN A 197 -7.39 9.78 -9.78
N ALA A 198 -7.63 10.84 -10.56
CA ALA A 198 -7.93 12.14 -9.96
C ALA A 198 -9.23 11.97 -9.15
N THR A 199 -9.15 12.13 -7.83
CA THR A 199 -10.30 12.16 -6.90
C THR A 199 -11.47 12.94 -7.49
N GLU A 200 -11.17 14.05 -8.16
CA GLU A 200 -12.11 14.94 -8.86
C GLU A 200 -12.99 14.24 -9.91
N ARG A 201 -12.48 13.21 -10.62
CA ARG A 201 -13.29 12.42 -11.58
C ARG A 201 -14.20 11.42 -10.89
N VAL A 202 -13.81 10.90 -9.73
CA VAL A 202 -14.58 9.87 -9.00
C VAL A 202 -15.66 10.52 -8.14
N THR A 203 -15.37 11.67 -7.51
CA THR A 203 -16.31 12.38 -6.66
C THR A 203 -17.08 13.48 -7.38
N GLY A 204 -16.61 13.91 -8.56
CA GLY A 204 -17.15 15.09 -9.26
C GLY A 204 -16.82 16.42 -8.57
N THR A 205 -16.14 16.39 -7.43
CA THR A 205 -15.81 17.58 -6.63
C THR A 205 -14.38 18.00 -6.93
N ARG A 206 -14.21 19.25 -7.37
CA ARG A 206 -12.88 19.85 -7.53
C ARG A 206 -12.17 19.80 -6.18
N ARG A 207 -10.91 19.37 -6.17
CA ARG A 207 -10.15 19.19 -4.94
C ARG A 207 -9.98 20.56 -4.29
N ASP A 208 -10.45 20.71 -3.07
CA ASP A 208 -10.19 21.92 -2.30
C ASP A 208 -8.68 22.04 -2.10
N LYS A 209 -8.12 23.16 -2.56
CA LYS A 209 -6.69 23.43 -2.47
C LYS A 209 -6.36 24.20 -1.19
N SER A 210 -7.38 24.75 -0.53
CA SER A 210 -7.26 25.48 0.73
C SER A 210 -7.57 24.57 1.91
N MET A 211 -6.69 24.63 2.91
CA MET A 211 -6.93 23.99 4.21
C MET A 211 -7.72 24.95 5.09
N GLN A 212 -8.72 24.45 5.81
CA GLN A 212 -9.45 25.23 6.80
C GLN A 212 -8.49 25.78 7.88
N PRO A 213 -8.68 27.01 8.38
CA PRO A 213 -7.73 27.65 9.32
C PRO A 213 -7.43 26.83 10.57
N GLU A 214 -8.44 26.15 11.14
CA GLU A 214 -8.29 25.27 12.29
C GLU A 214 -7.36 24.09 12.01
N ALA A 215 -7.58 23.39 10.88
CA ALA A 215 -6.72 22.30 10.46
C ALA A 215 -5.29 22.79 10.20
N LEU A 216 -5.12 23.96 9.57
CA LEU A 216 -3.80 24.55 9.32
C LEU A 216 -3.07 24.87 10.62
N ALA A 217 -3.76 25.41 11.63
CA ALA A 217 -3.19 25.67 12.95
C ALA A 217 -2.69 24.37 13.61
N ILE A 218 -3.46 23.28 13.50
CA ILE A 218 -3.06 21.96 14.00
C ILE A 218 -1.82 21.43 13.26
N PHE A 219 -1.80 21.50 11.93
CA PHE A 219 -0.63 21.07 11.13
C PHE A 219 0.63 21.87 11.47
N LYS A 220 0.51 23.19 11.70
CA LYS A 220 1.62 24.04 12.16
C LYS A 220 2.09 23.64 13.56
N ALA A 221 1.16 23.42 14.49
CA ALA A 221 1.49 23.02 15.86
C ALA A 221 2.19 21.64 15.92
N ARG A 222 1.87 20.74 14.99
CA ARG A 222 2.43 19.38 14.88
C ARG A 222 3.53 19.24 13.81
N GLU A 223 4.04 20.35 13.28
CA GLU A 223 5.01 20.35 12.17
C GLU A 223 6.28 19.58 12.52
N ALA A 224 6.85 19.83 13.70
CA ALA A 224 8.07 19.18 14.16
C ALA A 224 7.94 17.65 14.26
N ASP A 225 6.79 17.16 14.74
CA ASP A 225 6.51 15.72 14.83
C ASP A 225 6.45 15.06 13.46
N LEU A 226 5.72 15.68 12.53
CA LEU A 226 5.61 15.21 11.14
C LEU A 226 6.98 15.23 10.46
N GLN A 227 7.73 16.31 10.60
CA GLN A 227 9.04 16.47 9.98
C GLN A 227 10.01 15.41 10.48
N LYS A 228 10.08 15.19 11.79
CA LYS A 228 10.89 14.13 12.40
C LYS A 228 10.52 12.74 11.86
N ALA A 229 9.23 12.44 11.76
CA ALA A 229 8.78 11.14 11.28
C ALA A 229 9.09 10.95 9.78
N ILE A 230 8.95 12.01 8.97
CA ILE A 230 9.33 12.05 7.55
C ILE A 230 10.84 11.86 7.38
N GLU A 231 11.68 12.48 8.21
CA GLU A 231 13.14 12.33 8.16
C GLU A 231 13.57 10.88 8.41
N VAL A 232 13.00 10.24 9.44
CA VAL A 232 13.26 8.81 9.73
C VAL A 232 12.83 7.94 8.55
N PHE A 233 11.66 8.21 7.96
CA PHE A 233 11.18 7.50 6.79
C PHE A 233 12.11 7.68 5.58
N ASN A 234 12.51 8.92 5.28
CA ASN A 234 13.42 9.25 4.19
C ASN A 234 14.77 8.56 4.37
N ALA A 235 15.34 8.57 5.57
CA ALA A 235 16.58 7.87 5.88
C ALA A 235 16.44 6.36 5.66
N THR A 236 15.32 5.77 6.08
CA THR A 236 15.06 4.33 5.96
C THR A 236 14.95 3.89 4.50
N PHE A 237 14.25 4.65 3.68
CA PHE A 237 13.91 4.26 2.30
C PHE A 237 14.73 4.97 1.22
N LYS A 238 15.65 5.87 1.61
CA LYS A 238 16.38 6.78 0.70
C LYS A 238 15.41 7.59 -0.17
N GLU A 239 14.35 8.09 0.46
CA GLU A 239 13.32 8.91 -0.17
C GLU A 239 13.56 10.40 0.07
N THR A 240 12.86 11.23 -0.70
CA THR A 240 12.89 12.69 -0.58
C THR A 240 11.47 13.24 -0.38
N LEU A 241 10.71 12.62 0.52
CA LEU A 241 9.40 13.13 0.90
C LEU A 241 9.59 14.44 1.67
N SER A 242 8.90 15.49 1.28
CA SER A 242 8.98 16.80 1.94
C SER A 242 7.61 17.18 2.49
N LEU A 243 7.57 17.68 3.73
CA LEU A 243 6.41 18.41 4.22
C LEU A 243 6.32 19.74 3.46
N LYS A 244 5.14 20.04 2.93
CA LYS A 244 4.86 21.24 2.12
C LYS A 244 3.61 21.86 2.68
N LEU A 245 3.77 22.77 3.62
CA LEU A 245 2.65 23.53 4.16
C LEU A 245 2.05 24.40 3.05
N PRO A 246 0.72 24.49 2.93
CA PRO A 246 0.09 25.38 1.98
C PRO A 246 0.50 26.81 2.34
N GLN A 247 0.90 27.59 1.34
CA GLN A 247 1.13 29.01 1.55
C GLN A 247 -0.20 29.64 1.96
N VAL A 248 -0.18 30.45 3.02
CA VAL A 248 -1.33 31.29 3.38
C VAL A 248 -1.54 32.22 2.19
N VAL A 249 -2.66 32.07 1.49
CA VAL A 249 -3.09 33.10 0.55
C VAL A 249 -3.59 34.23 1.44
N GLU A 250 -2.75 35.24 1.66
CA GLU A 250 -3.23 36.51 2.20
C GLU A 250 -4.31 37.01 1.23
N ALA A 251 -5.51 37.20 1.77
CA ALA A 251 -6.67 37.70 1.03
C ALA A 251 -6.53 39.21 0.77
#